data_AF-A0A1G3PS20-F1
#
_entry.id   AF-A0A1G3PS20-F1
#
_cell.length_a   1.000
_cell.length_b   1.000
_cell.length_c   1.000
_cell.angle_alpha   90.00
_cell.angle_beta   90.00
_cell.angle_gamma   90.00
#
_symmetry.space_group_name_H-M   'P 1'
#
loop_
_entity.id
_entity.type
_entity.pdbx_description
1 polymer ?
#
loop_
_entity_poly.entity_id
_entity_poly.type
_entity_poly.pdbx_seq_one_letter_code
_entity_poly.pdbx_strand_id
1 'polypeptide(L)'
;MKKLIVILAVFAAVTGCNTPPVPTQFDKAKAELNMLMNDVIQLHERSIKMISESSNFDDIAIAIKITSDTKMGIGSEIDRIAQTYPNLNQQEIEKMYAFMGEKGKELDAVSARFVQAIDDLIRANLNDQAKTQPLIIALKQYQMIGQ
;
A
#
# COMPACT_ATOMS: atom_id res chain seq x y z
N MET A 1 -62.62 28.83 -9.11
CA MET A 1 -62.31 29.07 -10.54
C MET A 1 -61.13 28.19 -10.92
N LYS A 2 -61.29 27.36 -11.97
CA LYS A 2 -60.22 26.59 -12.63
C LYS A 2 -59.28 27.53 -13.40
N LYS A 3 -57.96 27.29 -13.39
CA LYS A 3 -57.03 27.24 -14.57
C LYS A 3 -55.77 26.47 -14.12
N LEU A 4 -55.61 25.20 -14.50
CA LEU A 4 -55.02 24.64 -15.73
C LEU A 4 -53.49 24.46 -15.63
N ILE A 5 -53.11 23.20 -15.84
CA ILE A 5 -51.77 22.61 -15.82
C ILE A 5 -50.97 23.06 -17.05
N VAL A 6 -49.66 23.27 -16.89
CA VAL A 6 -48.68 23.11 -17.97
C VAL A 6 -47.73 21.99 -17.56
N ILE A 7 -47.93 20.84 -18.19
CA ILE A 7 -46.94 19.78 -18.29
C ILE A 7 -45.91 20.24 -19.30
N LEU A 8 -44.64 20.24 -18.91
CA LEU A 8 -43.56 19.91 -19.83
C LEU A 8 -42.87 18.66 -19.29
N ALA A 9 -43.24 17.52 -19.86
CA ALA A 9 -42.49 16.29 -19.80
C ALA A 9 -42.02 16.00 -21.22
N VAL A 10 -40.71 15.89 -21.46
CA VAL A 10 -40.10 15.03 -22.49
C VAL A 10 -38.67 14.75 -22.02
N PHE A 11 -38.42 13.61 -21.40
CA PHE A 11 -37.84 12.41 -22.03
C PHE A 11 -36.46 12.62 -22.69
N ALA A 12 -35.42 12.26 -21.93
CA ALA A 12 -34.16 11.67 -22.39
C ALA A 12 -33.64 10.82 -21.22
N ALA A 13 -33.41 9.52 -21.28
CA ALA A 13 -33.49 8.56 -22.36
C ALA A 13 -33.82 7.18 -21.75
N VAL A 14 -34.75 6.46 -22.38
CA VAL A 14 -34.80 4.99 -22.31
C VAL A 14 -33.77 4.50 -23.31
N THR A 15 -32.54 4.37 -22.84
CA THR A 15 -31.52 3.47 -23.34
C THR A 15 -30.85 2.93 -22.09
N GLY A 16 -30.44 1.66 -22.09
CA GLY A 16 -29.76 1.01 -20.96
C GLY A 16 -28.46 1.71 -20.61
N CYS A 17 -28.58 2.86 -19.94
CA CYS A 17 -27.48 3.56 -19.33
C CYS A 17 -27.10 2.66 -18.16
N ASN A 18 -26.15 1.75 -18.42
CA ASN A 18 -25.18 1.37 -17.41
C ASN A 18 -24.52 2.67 -16.95
N THR A 19 -25.21 3.50 -16.16
CA THR A 19 -24.51 4.36 -15.23
C THR A 19 -23.74 3.38 -14.38
N PRO A 20 -22.40 3.32 -14.50
CA PRO A 20 -21.62 2.42 -13.69
C PRO A 20 -22.08 2.63 -12.25
N PRO A 21 -22.31 1.55 -11.48
CA PRO A 21 -22.79 1.66 -10.13
C PRO A 21 -21.95 2.72 -9.42
N VAL A 22 -22.61 3.72 -8.83
CA VAL A 22 -21.90 4.76 -8.07
C VAL A 22 -21.05 4.02 -7.03
N PRO A 23 -19.72 4.20 -7.02
CA PRO A 23 -18.85 3.41 -6.16
C PRO A 23 -19.30 3.55 -4.71
N THR A 24 -19.51 2.42 -4.04
CA THR A 24 -19.88 2.37 -2.63
C THR A 24 -18.74 2.96 -1.77
N GLN A 25 -19.02 3.32 -0.52
CA GLN A 25 -17.93 3.71 0.41
C GLN A 25 -16.91 2.57 0.55
N PHE A 26 -17.39 1.32 0.53
CA PHE A 26 -16.53 0.14 0.48
C PHE A 26 -15.60 0.14 -0.74
N ASP A 27 -16.11 0.39 -1.95
CA ASP A 27 -15.29 0.39 -3.17
C ASP A 27 -14.20 1.45 -3.11
N LYS A 28 -14.50 2.63 -2.56
CA LYS A 28 -13.53 3.72 -2.37
C LYS A 28 -12.46 3.36 -1.34
N ALA A 29 -12.88 2.89 -0.15
CA ALA A 29 -11.97 2.46 0.91
C ALA A 29 -11.04 1.33 0.42
N LYS A 30 -11.61 0.35 -0.30
CA LYS A 30 -10.85 -0.77 -0.85
C LYS A 30 -9.85 -0.31 -1.90
N ALA A 31 -10.25 0.61 -2.80
CA ALA A 31 -9.35 1.15 -3.82
C ALA A 31 -8.18 1.90 -3.17
N GLU A 32 -8.45 2.74 -2.17
CA GLU A 32 -7.44 3.52 -1.48
C GLU A 32 -6.45 2.64 -0.69
N LEU A 33 -6.98 1.65 0.03
CA LEU A 33 -6.15 0.65 0.70
C LEU A 33 -5.32 -0.16 -0.30
N ASN A 34 -5.91 -0.55 -1.44
CA ASN A 34 -5.20 -1.27 -2.49
C ASN A 34 -4.04 -0.43 -3.05
N MET A 35 -4.25 0.87 -3.29
CA MET A 35 -3.18 1.77 -3.74
C MET A 35 -2.08 1.85 -2.69
N LEU A 36 -2.42 2.13 -1.43
CA LEU A 36 -1.47 2.19 -0.32
C LEU A 36 -0.60 0.92 -0.24
N MET A 37 -1.24 -0.26 -0.24
CA MET A 37 -0.51 -1.53 -0.14
C MET A 37 0.36 -1.80 -1.37
N ASN A 38 -0.15 -1.52 -2.58
CA ASN A 38 0.62 -1.71 -3.80
C ASN A 38 1.81 -0.75 -3.89
N ASP A 39 1.66 0.50 -3.46
CA ASP A 39 2.76 1.49 -3.47
C ASP A 39 3.89 1.04 -2.54
N VAL A 40 3.55 0.52 -1.35
CA VAL A 40 4.51 -0.05 -0.42
C VAL A 40 5.20 -1.29 -1.02
N ILE A 41 4.45 -2.20 -1.62
CA ILE A 41 5.00 -3.41 -2.26
C ILE A 41 5.96 -3.02 -3.38
N GLN A 42 5.56 -2.11 -4.27
CA GLN A 42 6.40 -1.62 -5.37
C GLN A 42 7.64 -0.87 -4.86
N LEU A 43 7.53 -0.14 -3.74
CA LEU A 43 8.69 0.45 -3.10
C LEU A 43 9.69 -0.64 -2.67
N HIS A 44 9.23 -1.71 -2.02
CA HIS A 44 10.12 -2.83 -1.66
C HIS A 44 10.77 -3.47 -2.88
N GLU A 45 10.01 -3.70 -3.97
CA GLU A 45 10.56 -4.29 -5.19
C GLU A 45 11.61 -3.38 -5.86
N ARG A 46 11.36 -2.06 -5.90
CA ARG A 46 12.35 -1.09 -6.38
C ARG A 46 13.59 -1.07 -5.51
N SER A 47 13.43 -1.12 -4.19
CA SER A 47 14.56 -1.16 -3.26
C SER A 47 15.36 -2.45 -3.40
N ILE A 48 14.73 -3.62 -3.56
CA ILE A 48 15.41 -4.89 -3.86
C ILE A 48 16.27 -4.76 -5.12
N LYS A 49 15.68 -4.22 -6.18
CA LYS A 49 16.39 -4.01 -7.45
C LYS A 49 17.59 -3.08 -7.26
N MET A 50 17.40 -1.95 -6.58
CA MET A 50 18.48 -1.01 -6.28
C MET A 50 19.61 -1.64 -5.46
N ILE A 51 19.28 -2.43 -4.43
CA ILE A 51 20.25 -3.16 -3.60
C ILE A 51 21.06 -4.15 -4.45
N SER A 52 20.41 -4.82 -5.39
CA SER A 52 21.03 -5.85 -6.23
C SER A 52 21.91 -5.28 -7.34
N GLU A 53 21.64 -4.05 -7.79
CA GLU A 53 22.30 -3.42 -8.94
C GLU A 53 23.29 -2.31 -8.55
N SER A 54 23.24 -1.80 -7.31
CA SER A 54 24.10 -0.71 -6.84
C SER A 54 25.36 -1.25 -6.14
N SER A 55 26.49 -0.59 -6.39
CA SER A 55 27.71 -0.73 -5.59
C SER A 55 27.89 0.41 -4.58
N ASN A 56 26.95 1.37 -4.52
CA ASN A 56 26.98 2.50 -3.61
C ASN A 56 26.20 2.19 -2.32
N PHE A 57 26.93 1.99 -1.23
CA PHE A 57 26.37 1.60 0.06
C PHE A 57 25.54 2.69 0.73
N ASP A 58 25.83 3.96 0.44
CA ASP A 58 25.06 5.08 1.00
C ASP A 58 23.65 5.13 0.39
N ASP A 59 23.56 4.98 -0.94
CA ASP A 59 22.27 4.91 -1.65
C ASP A 59 21.44 3.72 -1.15
N ILE A 60 22.11 2.59 -0.90
CA ILE A 60 21.47 1.39 -0.38
C ILE A 60 20.95 1.62 1.04
N ALA A 61 21.73 2.24 1.93
CA ALA A 61 21.29 2.57 3.28
C ALA A 61 20.07 3.53 3.26
N ILE A 62 20.06 4.51 2.35
CA ILE A 62 18.93 5.41 2.13
C ILE A 62 17.70 4.62 1.66
N ALA A 63 17.85 3.71 0.70
CA ALA A 63 16.75 2.87 0.22
C ALA A 63 16.16 2.02 1.34
N ILE A 64 17.01 1.48 2.24
CA ILE A 64 16.54 0.75 3.41
C ILE A 64 15.71 1.64 4.33
N LYS A 65 16.21 2.84 4.62
CA LYS A 65 15.50 3.80 5.46
C LYS A 65 14.14 4.20 4.87
N ILE A 66 14.08 4.56 3.58
CA ILE A 66 12.82 4.96 2.93
C ILE A 66 11.80 3.81 2.97
N THR A 67 12.25 2.58 2.71
CA THR A 67 11.40 1.38 2.76
C THR A 67 10.89 1.13 4.18
N SER A 68 11.74 1.29 5.18
CA SER A 68 11.43 1.18 6.61
C SER A 68 10.41 2.22 7.05
N ASP A 69 10.66 3.51 6.79
CA ASP A 69 9.76 4.61 7.17
C ASP A 69 8.37 4.44 6.53
N THR A 70 8.34 4.04 5.25
CA THR A 70 7.08 3.81 4.53
C THR A 70 6.31 2.64 5.12
N LYS A 71 6.98 1.54 5.50
CA LYS A 71 6.35 0.39 6.17
C LYS A 71 5.77 0.77 7.53
N MET A 72 6.47 1.58 8.32
CA MET A 72 5.97 2.09 9.61
C MET A 72 4.72 2.98 9.43
N GLY A 73 4.65 3.76 8.36
CA GLY A 73 3.53 4.67 8.08
C GLY A 73 2.22 4.01 7.63
N ILE A 74 2.24 2.71 7.29
CA ILE A 74 1.04 1.99 6.81
C ILE A 74 -0.10 2.04 7.84
N GLY A 75 0.22 1.83 9.13
CA GLY A 75 -0.79 1.81 10.19
C GLY A 75 -1.58 3.12 10.28
N SER A 76 -0.87 4.26 10.29
CA SER A 76 -1.51 5.58 10.31
C SER A 76 -2.36 5.87 9.07
N GLU A 77 -1.96 5.37 7.89
CA GLU A 77 -2.75 5.53 6.66
C GLU A 77 -4.00 4.65 6.64
N ILE A 78 -3.92 3.42 7.19
CA ILE A 78 -5.10 2.56 7.38
C ILE A 78 -6.08 3.23 8.33
N ASP A 79 -5.61 3.79 9.45
CA ASP A 79 -6.46 4.50 10.41
C ASP A 79 -7.14 5.71 9.76
N ARG A 80 -6.42 6.47 8.93
CA ARG A 80 -6.98 7.59 8.16
C ARG A 80 -8.05 7.13 7.18
N ILE A 81 -7.83 6.02 6.46
CA ILE A 81 -8.84 5.44 5.56
C ILE A 81 -10.08 5.04 6.36
N ALA A 82 -9.92 4.38 7.50
CA ALA A 82 -11.03 3.97 8.36
C ALA A 82 -11.85 5.18 8.85
N GLN A 83 -11.20 6.28 9.23
CA GLN A 83 -11.86 7.53 9.62
C GLN A 83 -12.58 8.23 8.46
N THR A 84 -12.07 8.08 7.23
CA THR A 84 -12.64 8.69 6.01
C THR A 84 -13.95 8.01 5.59
N TYR A 85 -14.10 6.71 5.87
CA TYR A 85 -15.26 5.91 5.47
C TYR A 85 -15.94 5.25 6.70
N PRO A 86 -16.58 6.03 7.59
CA PRO A 86 -17.09 5.51 8.87
C PRO A 86 -18.39 4.71 8.76
N ASN A 87 -19.05 4.69 7.60
CA ASN A 87 -20.37 4.07 7.42
C ASN A 87 -20.32 2.68 6.79
N LEU A 88 -19.19 1.97 6.91
CA LEU A 88 -19.07 0.58 6.47
C LEU A 88 -19.91 -0.32 7.38
N ASN A 89 -20.72 -1.18 6.78
CA ASN A 89 -21.45 -2.19 7.55
C ASN A 89 -20.53 -3.38 7.90
N GLN A 90 -20.98 -4.24 8.81
CA GLN A 90 -20.20 -5.38 9.29
C GLN A 90 -19.68 -6.30 8.16
N GLN A 91 -20.48 -6.55 7.12
CA GLN A 91 -20.08 -7.38 5.99
C GLN A 91 -19.01 -6.70 5.13
N GLU A 92 -19.05 -5.38 4.99
CA GLU A 92 -18.04 -4.59 4.28
C GLU A 92 -16.73 -4.53 5.05
N ILE A 93 -16.80 -4.41 6.38
CA ILE A 93 -15.65 -4.49 7.28
C ILE A 93 -14.95 -5.85 7.17
N GLU A 94 -15.71 -6.96 7.20
CA GLU A 94 -15.17 -8.31 7.03
C GLU A 94 -14.47 -8.49 5.67
N LYS A 95 -15.07 -7.98 4.59
CA LYS A 95 -14.43 -7.98 3.26
C LYS A 95 -13.15 -7.16 3.24
N MET A 96 -13.09 -6.04 3.97
CA MET A 96 -11.89 -5.23 4.08
C MET A 96 -10.78 -5.98 4.82
N TYR A 97 -11.08 -6.64 5.94
CA TYR A 97 -10.11 -7.45 6.67
C TYR A 97 -9.59 -8.62 5.84
N ALA A 98 -10.45 -9.30 5.10
CA ALA A 98 -10.03 -10.36 4.18
C ALA A 98 -9.06 -9.83 3.12
N PHE A 99 -9.40 -8.69 2.51
CA PHE A 99 -8.54 -8.03 1.52
C PHE A 99 -7.20 -7.57 2.12
N MET A 100 -7.20 -6.99 3.32
CA MET A 100 -5.98 -6.64 4.07
C MET A 100 -5.13 -7.87 4.36
N GLY A 101 -5.75 -9.00 4.71
CA GLY A 101 -5.04 -10.24 4.97
C GLY A 101 -4.33 -10.80 3.73
N GLU A 102 -4.94 -10.70 2.55
CA GLU A 102 -4.31 -11.09 1.28
C GLU A 102 -3.13 -10.17 0.93
N LYS A 103 -3.34 -8.85 0.99
CA LYS A 103 -2.29 -7.87 0.69
C LYS A 103 -1.17 -7.87 1.74
N GLY A 104 -1.50 -8.15 2.99
CA GLY A 104 -0.52 -8.36 4.07
C GLY A 104 0.45 -9.48 3.74
N LYS A 105 -0.06 -10.63 3.27
CA LYS A 105 0.80 -11.76 2.84
C LYS A 105 1.72 -11.40 1.68
N GLU A 106 1.23 -10.63 0.71
CA GLU A 106 2.04 -10.15 -0.42
C GLU A 106 3.15 -9.20 0.06
N LEU A 107 2.81 -8.28 0.97
CA LEU A 107 3.76 -7.40 1.62
C LEU A 107 4.80 -8.17 2.45
N ASP A 108 4.40 -9.21 3.18
CA ASP A 108 5.30 -10.07 3.96
C ASP A 108 6.29 -10.82 3.05
N ALA A 109 5.80 -11.36 1.93
CA ALA A 109 6.64 -12.05 0.96
C ALA A 109 7.70 -11.13 0.33
N VAL A 110 7.33 -9.90 -0.06
CA VAL A 110 8.31 -8.94 -0.57
C VAL A 110 9.23 -8.39 0.53
N SER A 111 8.72 -8.23 1.77
CA SER A 111 9.53 -7.86 2.94
C SER A 111 10.64 -8.88 3.20
N ALA A 112 10.32 -10.18 3.10
CA ALA A 112 11.30 -11.26 3.25
C ALA A 112 12.38 -11.21 2.15
N ARG A 113 11.99 -11.01 0.88
CA ARG A 113 12.94 -10.84 -0.23
C ARG A 113 13.83 -9.61 -0.05
N PHE A 114 13.26 -8.52 0.48
CA PHE A 114 13.99 -7.29 0.78
C PHE A 114 15.04 -7.49 1.86
N VAL A 115 14.70 -8.15 2.97
CA VAL A 115 15.65 -8.57 4.01
C VAL A 115 16.77 -9.43 3.41
N GLN A 116 16.41 -10.45 2.63
CA GLN A 116 17.35 -11.37 2.01
C GLN A 116 18.36 -10.65 1.09
N ALA A 117 17.90 -9.67 0.30
CA ALA A 117 18.77 -8.89 -0.58
C ALA A 117 19.85 -8.11 0.20
N ILE A 118 19.50 -7.56 1.36
CA ILE A 118 20.44 -6.84 2.23
C ILE A 118 21.42 -7.81 2.87
N ASP A 119 20.94 -8.96 3.36
CA ASP A 119 21.78 -10.01 3.95
C ASP A 119 22.81 -10.56 2.95
N ASP A 120 22.41 -10.79 1.70
CA ASP A 120 23.30 -11.27 0.66
C ASP A 120 24.36 -10.21 0.30
N LEU A 121 23.98 -8.93 0.26
CA LEU A 121 24.92 -7.82 0.06
C LEU A 121 25.94 -7.73 1.20
N ILE A 122 25.50 -7.84 2.46
CA ILE A 122 26.38 -7.87 3.63
C ILE A 122 27.35 -9.04 3.53
N ARG A 123 26.85 -10.25 3.21
CA ARG A 123 27.65 -11.46 3.09
C ARG A 123 28.72 -11.33 2.00
N ALA A 124 28.39 -10.70 0.87
CA ALA A 124 29.32 -10.47 -0.22
C ALA A 124 30.45 -9.48 0.14
N ASN A 125 30.31 -8.69 1.20
CA ASN A 125 31.21 -7.60 1.57
C ASN A 125 31.72 -7.69 3.01
N LEU A 126 31.73 -8.88 3.62
CA LEU A 126 32.12 -9.08 5.04
C LEU A 126 33.54 -8.59 5.39
N ASN A 127 34.42 -8.44 4.40
CA ASN A 127 35.77 -7.91 4.57
C ASN A 127 35.82 -6.37 4.71
N ASP A 128 34.74 -5.65 4.42
CA ASP A 128 34.65 -4.19 4.50
C ASP A 128 33.66 -3.75 5.58
N GLN A 129 34.09 -3.84 6.83
CA GLN A 129 33.26 -3.55 8.00
C GLN A 129 32.68 -2.12 7.98
N ALA A 130 33.42 -1.15 7.45
CA ALA A 130 32.95 0.24 7.38
C ALA A 130 31.69 0.36 6.50
N LYS A 131 31.59 -0.45 5.43
CA LYS A 131 30.43 -0.49 4.54
C LYS A 131 29.29 -1.36 5.07
N THR A 132 29.58 -2.49 5.71
CA THR A 132 28.52 -3.42 6.13
C THR A 132 27.83 -3.02 7.44
N GLN A 133 28.50 -2.29 8.34
CA GLN A 133 27.92 -1.91 9.64
C GLN A 133 26.65 -1.04 9.53
N PRO A 134 26.60 0.01 8.70
CA PRO A 134 25.38 0.78 8.49
C PRO A 134 24.21 -0.08 7.97
N LEU A 135 24.49 -1.02 7.06
CA LEU A 135 23.48 -1.93 6.51
C LEU A 135 22.92 -2.88 7.57
N ILE A 136 23.78 -3.42 8.45
CA ILE A 136 23.37 -4.28 9.57
C ILE A 136 22.45 -3.51 10.53
N ILE A 137 22.78 -2.26 10.85
CA ILE A 137 21.95 -1.42 11.74
C ILE A 137 20.58 -1.16 11.08
N ALA A 138 20.58 -0.74 9.82
CA ALA A 138 19.35 -0.45 9.08
C ALA A 138 18.46 -1.70 8.92
N LEU A 139 19.06 -2.87 8.65
CA LEU A 139 18.33 -4.13 8.57
C LEU A 139 17.68 -4.52 9.91
N LYS A 140 18.42 -4.39 11.01
CA LYS A 140 17.87 -4.65 12.35
C LYS A 140 16.69 -3.75 12.67
N GLN A 141 16.80 -2.46 12.36
CA GLN A 141 15.69 -1.51 12.54
C GLN A 141 14.46 -1.93 11.73
N TYR A 142 14.67 -2.33 10.47
CA TYR A 142 13.58 -2.80 9.62
C TYR A 142 12.91 -4.07 10.17
N GLN A 143 13.68 -5.05 10.65
CA GLN A 143 13.16 -6.32 11.18
C GLN A 143 12.39 -6.17 12.50
N MET A 144 12.58 -5.07 13.23
CA MET A 144 11.80 -4.75 14.43
C MET A 144 10.40 -4.20 14.11
N ILE A 145 10.12 -3.83 12.85
CA ILE A 145 8.80 -3.32 12.46
C ILE A 145 7.81 -4.48 12.39
N GLY A 146 6.90 -4.54 13.37
CA GLY A 146 5.83 -5.54 13.44
C GLY A 146 6.13 -6.77 14.30
N GLN A 147 7.22 -6.75 15.08
CA GLN A 147 7.38 -7.59 16.28
C GLN A 147 6.65 -6.96 17.47
#